data_AF-A0A8H8NAV9-F1
#
_entry.id   AF-A0A8H8NAV9-F1
#
_cell.length_a   1.000
_cell.length_b   1.000
_cell.length_c   1.000
_cell.angle_alpha   90.00
_cell.angle_beta   90.00
_cell.angle_gamma   90.00
#
_symmetry.space_group_name_H-M   'P 1'
#
loop_
_entity.id
_entity.type
_entity.pdbx_description
1 polymer ?
#
loop_
_entity_poly.entity_id
_entity_poly.type
_entity_poly.pdbx_seq_one_letter_code
_entity_poly.pdbx_strand_id
1 'polypeptide(L)'
;MVAARWANKGWACKTHPVKIEHIAEQKPLFEDLGWDRGSYHVLIVYLTHGLSKDQGNQVAPRSALPPTKVISVFPGTVASGSHSVKLLDLSLAVADQALRNAREAPAFMVCCGGPLQNSKFVQQLADWLNSNNWSEWRSRPDAPLNSLLCAMNKKLGPVYMLNLIAKISTTMVDPDPDAAETLFRLWISDTLAAPHTNILFLAQNAEPTMWLYAPFQSRPLGKALPNILSVCSCPDLPPGDYRSRRRQGSRKTWDVNHNGRDGQPLRDVVVHAKCSIC
;
A
#
# COMPACT_ATOMS: atom_id res chain seq x y z
N MET A 1 -1.03 -5.24 -19.56
CA MET A 1 -1.65 -3.97 -19.16
C MET A 1 -0.62 -2.87 -18.95
N VAL A 2 0.34 -3.03 -18.02
CA VAL A 2 1.46 -2.07 -17.82
C VAL A 2 2.29 -1.93 -19.10
N ALA A 3 2.76 -3.04 -19.66
CA ALA A 3 3.55 -3.05 -20.90
C ALA A 3 2.84 -2.37 -22.09
N ALA A 4 1.53 -2.62 -22.25
CA ALA A 4 0.74 -1.97 -23.31
C ALA A 4 0.60 -0.45 -23.08
N ARG A 5 0.44 0.01 -21.83
CA ARG A 5 0.42 1.44 -21.53
C ARG A 5 1.76 2.11 -21.81
N TRP A 6 2.86 1.48 -21.42
CA TRP A 6 4.21 1.99 -21.71
C TRP A 6 4.50 2.01 -23.21
N ALA A 7 4.12 0.96 -23.94
CA ALA A 7 4.23 0.92 -25.41
C ALA A 7 3.42 2.05 -26.08
N ASN A 8 2.20 2.31 -25.62
CA ASN A 8 1.38 3.43 -26.13
C ASN A 8 1.97 4.82 -25.84
N LYS A 9 2.92 4.91 -24.89
CA LYS A 9 3.69 6.12 -24.58
C LYS A 9 5.02 6.17 -25.35
N GLY A 10 5.30 5.19 -26.21
CA GLY A 10 6.55 5.09 -26.97
C GLY A 10 7.73 4.52 -26.18
N TRP A 11 7.49 3.94 -24.99
CA TRP A 11 8.55 3.39 -24.16
C TRP A 11 8.79 1.91 -24.44
N ALA A 12 10.06 1.53 -24.54
CA ALA A 12 10.45 0.13 -24.57
C ALA A 12 10.11 -0.53 -23.22
N CYS A 13 9.43 -1.68 -23.25
CA CYS A 13 9.04 -2.41 -22.05
C CYS A 13 9.50 -3.87 -22.15
N LYS A 14 10.18 -4.35 -21.11
CA LYS A 14 10.56 -5.76 -20.94
C LYS A 14 9.94 -6.26 -19.65
N THR A 15 9.27 -7.42 -19.70
CA THR A 15 8.59 -8.01 -18.54
C THR A 15 9.05 -9.45 -18.35
N HIS A 16 9.45 -9.79 -17.13
CA HIS A 16 9.83 -11.15 -16.75
C HIS A 16 9.03 -11.61 -15.53
N PRO A 17 8.14 -12.61 -15.66
CA PRO A 17 7.46 -13.17 -14.51
C PRO A 17 8.43 -14.05 -13.71
N VAL A 18 8.45 -13.86 -12.38
CA VAL A 18 9.25 -14.68 -11.47
C VAL A 18 8.34 -15.25 -10.41
N LYS A 19 8.39 -16.57 -10.23
CA LYS A 19 7.77 -17.19 -9.05
C LYS A 19 8.79 -17.27 -7.94
N ILE A 20 8.41 -16.78 -6.75
CA ILE A 20 9.29 -16.78 -5.58
C ILE A 20 9.73 -18.21 -5.21
N GLU A 21 8.89 -19.22 -5.46
CA GLU A 21 9.22 -20.63 -5.20
C GLU A 21 10.43 -21.15 -5.99
N HIS A 22 10.72 -20.58 -7.16
CA HIS A 22 11.82 -21.00 -8.05
C HIS A 22 12.98 -19.99 -8.08
N ILE A 23 12.96 -18.99 -7.21
CA ILE A 23 13.82 -17.83 -7.36
C ILE A 23 15.31 -18.14 -7.15
N ALA A 24 15.62 -19.14 -6.33
CA ALA A 24 16.98 -19.64 -6.12
C ALA A 24 17.51 -20.42 -7.34
N GLU A 25 16.62 -20.88 -8.23
CA GLU A 25 16.95 -21.63 -9.44
C GLU A 25 17.05 -20.71 -10.67
N GLN A 26 16.66 -19.44 -10.54
CA GLN A 26 16.69 -18.48 -11.64
C GLN A 26 18.11 -17.96 -11.86
N LYS A 27 18.50 -17.88 -13.13
CA LYS A 27 19.64 -17.07 -13.56
C LYS A 27 19.32 -15.59 -13.32
N PRO A 28 20.35 -14.73 -13.13
CA PRO A 28 20.12 -13.30 -13.10
C PRO A 28 19.32 -12.88 -14.34
N LEU A 29 18.26 -12.11 -14.08
CA LEU A 29 17.42 -11.59 -15.14
C LEU A 29 18.07 -10.34 -15.69
N PHE A 30 17.81 -10.07 -16.97
CA PHE A 30 18.19 -8.82 -17.62
C PHE A 30 19.72 -8.61 -17.82
N GLU A 31 20.51 -9.69 -17.83
CA GLU A 31 21.98 -9.63 -18.05
C GLU A 31 22.36 -8.91 -19.35
N ASP A 32 21.55 -9.04 -20.41
CA ASP A 32 21.77 -8.44 -21.73
C ASP A 32 21.04 -7.10 -21.95
N LEU A 33 20.73 -6.35 -20.88
CA LEU A 33 20.18 -5.00 -21.08
C LEU A 33 21.28 -4.07 -21.61
N GLY A 34 21.26 -3.80 -22.91
CA GLY A 34 22.07 -2.75 -23.55
C GLY A 34 21.60 -1.33 -23.24
N TRP A 35 21.00 -1.09 -22.07
CA TRP A 35 20.54 0.23 -21.64
C TRP A 35 21.64 0.95 -20.87
N ASP A 36 21.81 2.24 -21.13
CA ASP A 36 22.79 3.05 -20.43
C ASP A 36 22.46 3.14 -18.94
N ARG A 37 23.49 3.15 -18.10
CA ARG A 37 23.33 3.32 -16.66
C ARG A 37 22.58 4.62 -16.35
N GLY A 38 21.51 4.53 -15.55
CA GLY A 38 20.67 5.67 -15.17
C GLY A 38 19.71 6.13 -16.27
N SER A 39 19.60 5.41 -17.39
CA SER A 39 18.67 5.78 -18.48
C SER A 39 17.26 5.19 -18.33
N TYR A 40 17.06 4.28 -17.38
CA TYR A 40 15.82 3.51 -17.26
C TYR A 40 15.35 3.37 -15.81
N HIS A 41 14.11 2.90 -15.67
CA HIS A 41 13.43 2.65 -14.40
C HIS A 41 13.14 1.17 -14.20
N VAL A 42 13.21 0.71 -12.95
CA VAL A 42 12.84 -0.66 -12.59
C VAL A 42 11.66 -0.63 -11.64
N LEU A 43 10.50 -1.05 -12.12
CA LEU A 43 9.32 -1.21 -11.28
C LEU A 43 9.23 -2.64 -10.77
N ILE A 44 9.25 -2.82 -9.45
CA ILE A 44 9.06 -4.15 -8.84
C ILE A 44 7.65 -4.25 -8.30
N VAL A 45 6.93 -5.33 -8.64
CA VAL A 45 5.58 -5.59 -8.16
C VAL A 45 5.52 -6.96 -7.49
N TYR A 46 5.38 -6.96 -6.16
CA TYR A 46 5.14 -8.16 -5.38
C TYR A 46 3.64 -8.43 -5.31
N LEU A 47 3.22 -9.61 -5.79
CA LEU A 47 1.86 -10.12 -5.59
C LEU A 47 1.94 -11.30 -4.63
N THR A 48 1.51 -11.10 -3.39
CA THR A 48 1.63 -12.13 -2.35
C THR A 48 0.41 -12.14 -1.43
N HIS A 49 0.24 -13.25 -0.73
CA HIS A 49 -0.77 -13.45 0.29
C HIS A 49 -0.12 -13.90 1.59
N GLY A 50 -0.66 -13.45 2.71
CA GLY A 50 -0.21 -13.89 4.03
C GLY A 50 -0.94 -15.15 4.48
N LEU A 51 -0.20 -16.17 4.91
CA LEU A 51 -0.76 -17.42 5.46
C LEU A 51 -1.38 -17.23 6.86
N SER A 52 -0.76 -16.38 7.69
CA SER A 52 -1.26 -15.96 9.00
C SER A 52 -0.53 -14.69 9.46
N LYS A 53 -0.98 -14.06 10.55
CA LYS A 53 -0.36 -12.81 11.07
C LYS A 53 1.11 -12.99 11.49
N ASP A 54 1.53 -14.22 11.77
CA ASP A 54 2.86 -14.52 12.33
C ASP A 54 3.78 -15.28 11.36
N GLN A 55 3.24 -15.84 10.29
CA GLN A 55 4.04 -16.62 9.31
C GLN A 55 4.62 -15.78 8.18
N GLY A 56 4.13 -14.58 7.96
CA GLY A 56 4.61 -13.69 6.90
C GLY A 56 3.97 -13.97 5.53
N ASN A 57 4.72 -13.68 4.47
CA ASN A 57 4.25 -13.75 3.09
C ASN A 57 4.44 -15.16 2.53
N GLN A 58 3.39 -15.70 1.93
CA GLN A 58 3.44 -17.02 1.34
C GLN A 58 4.39 -17.05 0.13
N VAL A 59 5.29 -18.03 0.13
CA VAL A 59 6.23 -18.27 -0.97
C VAL A 59 6.00 -19.61 -1.66
N ALA A 60 5.37 -20.58 -0.98
CA ALA A 60 4.88 -21.84 -1.57
C ALA A 60 3.61 -22.30 -0.83
N PRO A 61 2.85 -23.33 -1.30
CA PRO A 61 1.57 -23.75 -0.71
C PRO A 61 1.52 -23.92 0.81
N ARG A 62 2.66 -24.25 1.44
CA ARG A 62 2.79 -24.45 2.89
C ARG A 62 3.98 -23.72 3.53
N SER A 63 4.62 -22.81 2.79
CA SER A 63 5.76 -22.05 3.30
C SER A 63 5.49 -20.56 3.18
N ALA A 64 5.87 -19.83 4.22
CA ALA A 64 5.88 -18.39 4.23
C ALA A 64 7.21 -17.90 4.78
N LEU A 65 7.64 -16.76 4.27
CA LEU A 65 8.80 -16.05 4.79
C LEU A 65 8.31 -14.76 5.47
N PRO A 66 8.82 -14.46 6.69
CA PRO A 66 8.64 -13.14 7.25
C PRO A 66 9.24 -12.10 6.29
N PRO A 67 8.75 -10.85 6.31
CA PRO A 67 9.32 -9.80 5.46
C PRO A 67 10.83 -9.70 5.68
N THR A 68 11.29 -9.72 6.94
CA THR A 68 12.71 -9.48 7.26
C THR A 68 13.24 -10.17 8.53
N LYS A 69 12.77 -11.37 8.93
CA LYS A 69 13.25 -11.98 10.19
C LYS A 69 14.32 -13.07 10.05
N VAL A 70 15.43 -12.84 10.76
CA VAL A 70 16.47 -13.77 11.18
C VAL A 70 15.88 -14.95 11.95
N ILE A 71 16.03 -16.14 11.38
CA ILE A 71 15.79 -17.39 12.05
C ILE A 71 17.08 -17.76 12.79
N SER A 72 17.13 -17.49 14.10
CA SER A 72 18.02 -18.24 15.00
C SER A 72 17.33 -19.57 15.31
N VAL A 73 17.63 -20.61 14.56
CA VAL A 73 17.28 -21.99 14.92
C VAL A 73 18.57 -22.79 14.88
N PHE A 74 19.19 -22.96 16.04
CA PHE A 74 19.61 -24.22 16.64
C PHE A 74 20.42 -23.89 17.91
N PRO A 75 20.02 -24.34 19.11
CA PRO A 75 20.95 -24.44 20.21
C PRO A 75 21.90 -25.58 19.89
N GLY A 76 23.15 -25.26 19.57
CA GLY A 76 24.24 -26.23 19.58
C GLY A 76 24.80 -26.64 18.21
N THR A 77 25.30 -25.70 17.41
CA THR A 77 26.57 -25.88 16.70
C THR A 77 27.04 -24.53 16.16
N VAL A 78 28.19 -24.08 16.63
CA VAL A 78 28.87 -22.87 16.18
C VAL A 78 29.74 -23.24 14.98
N ALA A 79 29.37 -22.80 13.78
CA ALA A 79 30.29 -22.34 12.74
C ALA A 79 29.52 -21.88 11.48
N SER A 80 29.86 -20.67 11.01
CA SER A 80 29.52 -20.08 9.70
C SER A 80 28.10 -19.57 9.48
N GLY A 81 27.86 -18.33 9.94
CA GLY A 81 26.96 -17.35 9.29
C GLY A 81 25.51 -17.77 9.10
N SER A 82 24.64 -17.50 10.08
CA SER A 82 23.18 -17.57 9.87
C SER A 82 22.75 -16.44 8.93
N HIS A 83 22.80 -16.69 7.62
CA HIS A 83 22.20 -15.82 6.63
C HIS A 83 20.69 -16.03 6.66
N SER A 84 20.02 -15.16 7.39
CA SER A 84 18.57 -15.00 7.29
C SER A 84 18.17 -14.68 5.86
N VAL A 85 17.59 -15.63 5.14
CA VAL A 85 17.01 -15.37 3.82
C VAL A 85 15.71 -14.58 4.01
N LYS A 86 15.74 -13.29 3.68
CA LYS A 86 14.57 -12.41 3.69
C LYS A 86 13.86 -12.50 2.35
N LEU A 87 12.54 -12.36 2.34
CA LEU A 87 11.75 -12.36 1.10
C LEU A 87 12.33 -11.37 0.08
N LEU A 88 12.60 -10.14 0.53
CA LEU A 88 13.09 -9.06 -0.32
C LEU A 88 14.53 -9.30 -0.77
N ASP A 89 15.42 -9.76 0.11
CA ASP A 89 16.81 -10.05 -0.23
C ASP A 89 16.90 -11.13 -1.32
N LEU A 90 16.11 -12.20 -1.15
CA LEU A 90 16.02 -13.30 -2.10
C LEU A 90 15.45 -12.85 -3.46
N SER A 91 14.44 -11.99 -3.44
CA SER A 91 13.79 -11.56 -4.68
C SER A 91 14.53 -10.51 -5.47
N LEU A 92 15.23 -9.61 -4.78
CA LEU A 92 16.00 -8.54 -5.42
C LEU A 92 17.30 -9.07 -6.02
N ALA A 93 17.87 -10.15 -5.47
CA ALA A 93 19.08 -10.80 -6.00
C ALA A 93 18.96 -11.15 -7.50
N VAL A 94 17.79 -11.59 -7.95
CA VAL A 94 17.57 -12.01 -9.34
C VAL A 94 17.57 -10.84 -10.32
N ALA A 95 17.30 -9.61 -9.87
CA ALA A 95 17.31 -8.41 -10.70
C ALA A 95 18.43 -7.43 -10.32
N ASP A 96 19.45 -7.89 -9.60
CA ASP A 96 20.49 -7.05 -8.99
C ASP A 96 21.13 -6.08 -9.99
N GLN A 97 21.64 -6.61 -11.11
CA GLN A 97 22.29 -5.79 -12.14
C GLN A 97 21.36 -4.71 -12.69
N ALA A 98 20.10 -5.06 -12.97
CA ALA A 98 19.12 -4.11 -13.46
C ALA A 98 18.82 -3.01 -12.43
N LEU A 99 18.72 -3.36 -11.15
CA LEU A 99 18.49 -2.42 -10.05
C LEU A 99 19.67 -1.48 -9.84
N ARG A 100 20.91 -1.98 -9.87
CA ARG A 100 22.14 -1.18 -9.70
C ARG A 100 22.34 -0.11 -10.79
N ASN A 101 21.81 -0.38 -11.97
CA ASN A 101 21.97 0.47 -13.14
C ASN A 101 20.72 1.31 -13.43
N ALA A 102 19.63 1.14 -12.68
CA ALA A 102 18.43 1.96 -12.81
C ALA A 102 18.64 3.39 -12.29
N ARG A 103 17.86 4.34 -12.82
CA ARG A 103 17.74 5.70 -12.29
C ARG A 103 16.97 5.70 -10.97
N GLU A 104 15.82 5.03 -10.97
CA GLU A 104 15.02 4.77 -9.77
C GLU A 104 14.45 3.36 -9.82
N ALA A 105 14.13 2.84 -8.64
CA ALA A 105 13.57 1.50 -8.47
C ALA A 105 12.48 1.49 -7.38
N PRO A 106 11.27 2.01 -7.68
CA PRO A 106 10.16 1.91 -6.75
C PRO A 106 9.62 0.47 -6.67
N ALA A 107 9.20 0.06 -5.47
CA ALA A 107 8.56 -1.23 -5.25
C ALA A 107 7.10 -1.09 -4.80
N PHE A 108 6.25 -1.94 -5.36
CA PHE A 108 4.83 -2.06 -5.00
C PHE A 108 4.60 -3.46 -4.45
N MET A 109 4.19 -3.53 -3.19
CA MET A 109 3.82 -4.77 -2.55
C MET A 109 2.31 -4.85 -2.38
N VAL A 110 1.67 -5.62 -3.24
CA VAL A 110 0.26 -5.97 -3.08
C VAL A 110 0.19 -7.23 -2.22
N CYS A 111 -0.05 -7.03 -0.93
CA CYS A 111 -0.15 -8.11 0.04
C CYS A 111 -1.62 -8.30 0.47
N CYS A 112 -2.17 -9.47 0.16
CA CYS A 112 -3.47 -9.86 0.69
C CYS A 112 -3.27 -10.54 2.05
N GLY A 113 -3.96 -10.10 3.12
CA GLY A 113 -3.96 -10.81 4.41
C GLY A 113 -3.15 -10.21 5.55
N GLY A 114 -2.68 -11.07 6.46
CA GLY A 114 -2.26 -10.73 7.84
C GLY A 114 -0.91 -10.01 8.07
N PRO A 115 0.15 -10.18 7.26
CA PRO A 115 1.49 -9.69 7.58
C PRO A 115 1.58 -8.17 7.78
N LEU A 116 0.88 -7.38 6.97
CA LEU A 116 0.83 -5.92 7.12
C LEU A 116 -0.06 -5.46 8.28
N GLN A 117 -0.82 -6.37 8.91
CA GLN A 117 -1.55 -6.08 10.15
C GLN A 117 -0.68 -6.30 11.40
N ASN A 118 0.53 -6.84 11.23
CA ASN A 118 1.48 -7.06 12.32
C ASN A 118 2.44 -5.88 12.39
N SER A 119 2.33 -5.07 13.44
CA SER A 119 3.17 -3.87 13.63
C SER A 119 4.67 -4.20 13.64
N LYS A 120 5.05 -5.38 14.15
CA LYS A 120 6.43 -5.84 14.14
C LYS A 120 6.96 -6.05 12.73
N PHE A 121 6.14 -6.58 11.82
CA PHE A 121 6.49 -6.78 10.41
C PHE A 121 6.56 -5.46 9.65
N VAL A 122 5.67 -4.52 9.96
CA VAL A 122 5.73 -3.17 9.40
C VAL A 122 7.01 -2.46 9.83
N GLN A 123 7.33 -2.50 11.13
CA GLN A 123 8.59 -1.95 11.65
C GLN A 123 9.80 -2.59 10.97
N GLN A 124 9.78 -3.92 10.85
CA GLN A 124 10.80 -4.71 10.18
C GLN A 124 11.04 -4.34 8.71
N LEU A 125 9.97 -4.00 7.98
CA LEU A 125 10.04 -3.50 6.60
C LEU A 125 10.61 -2.08 6.56
N ALA A 126 10.17 -1.21 7.47
CA ALA A 126 10.67 0.16 7.58
C ALA A 126 12.17 0.17 7.94
N ASP A 127 12.57 -0.63 8.93
CA ASP A 127 13.96 -0.80 9.35
C ASP A 127 14.81 -1.32 8.20
N TRP A 128 14.31 -2.29 7.44
CA TRP A 128 15.03 -2.82 6.28
C TRP A 128 15.22 -1.78 5.18
N LEU A 129 14.17 -0.99 4.89
CA LEU A 129 14.22 0.09 3.90
C LEU A 129 15.20 1.19 4.32
N ASN A 130 15.28 1.47 5.62
CA ASN A 130 16.16 2.47 6.24
C ASN A 130 17.55 1.93 6.61
N SER A 131 17.76 0.61 6.57
CA SER A 131 19.02 0.04 7.01
C SER A 131 20.11 0.34 5.99
N ASN A 132 21.17 1.01 6.44
CA ASN A 132 22.43 1.15 5.70
C ASN A 132 23.21 -0.18 5.62
N ASN A 133 22.69 -1.27 6.20
CA ASN A 133 23.30 -2.61 6.21
C ASN A 133 23.21 -3.36 4.88
N TRP A 134 22.89 -2.67 3.79
CA TRP A 134 23.27 -3.07 2.43
C TRP A 134 24.80 -3.08 2.21
N SER A 135 25.60 -2.86 3.25
CA SER A 135 27.06 -2.90 3.22
C SER A 135 27.65 -4.23 2.70
N GLU A 136 26.94 -5.36 2.82
CA GLU A 136 27.32 -6.62 2.15
C GLU A 136 27.03 -6.62 0.63
N TRP A 137 26.12 -5.77 0.15
CA TRP A 137 25.82 -5.51 -1.27
C TRP A 137 26.71 -4.44 -1.94
N ARG A 138 27.78 -4.07 -1.23
CA ARG A 138 29.01 -3.37 -1.65
C ARG A 138 28.89 -1.95 -2.21
N SER A 139 29.58 -1.04 -1.52
CA SER A 139 30.33 0.11 -2.07
C SER A 139 29.56 1.19 -2.87
N ARG A 140 28.27 1.38 -2.61
CA ARG A 140 27.55 2.60 -3.02
C ARG A 140 26.71 3.19 -1.88
N PRO A 141 26.57 4.53 -1.81
CA PRO A 141 25.71 5.20 -0.84
C PRO A 141 24.20 5.15 -1.18
N ASP A 142 23.82 4.59 -2.33
CA ASP A 142 22.45 4.69 -2.86
C ASP A 142 21.74 3.33 -2.78
N ALA A 143 20.63 3.28 -2.04
CA ALA A 143 19.87 2.07 -1.82
C ALA A 143 19.08 1.61 -3.06
N PRO A 144 18.84 0.29 -3.23
CA PRO A 144 18.19 -0.25 -4.42
C PRO A 144 16.67 -0.01 -4.47
N LEU A 145 16.02 0.40 -3.37
CA LEU A 145 14.62 0.79 -3.33
C LEU A 145 14.48 2.11 -2.57
N ASN A 146 13.78 3.08 -3.16
CA ASN A 146 13.52 4.38 -2.54
C ASN A 146 12.23 4.39 -1.69
N SER A 147 11.26 3.55 -2.07
CA SER A 147 9.93 3.51 -1.47
C SER A 147 9.27 2.15 -1.67
N LEU A 148 8.36 1.82 -0.76
CA LEU A 148 7.54 0.61 -0.78
C LEU A 148 6.07 0.97 -0.53
N LEU A 149 5.22 0.76 -1.54
CA LEU A 149 3.77 0.91 -1.40
C LEU A 149 3.13 -0.44 -1.10
N CYS A 150 2.65 -0.62 0.13
CA CYS A 150 2.07 -1.84 0.65
C CYS A 150 0.53 -1.75 0.66
N ALA A 151 -0.13 -2.44 -0.27
CA ALA A 151 -1.59 -2.50 -0.29
C ALA A 151 -2.11 -3.60 0.63
N MET A 152 -2.89 -3.22 1.64
CA MET A 152 -3.55 -4.12 2.59
C MET A 152 -4.95 -4.46 2.08
N ASN A 153 -5.06 -5.59 1.39
CA ASN A 153 -6.35 -6.06 0.88
C ASN A 153 -7.02 -7.01 1.88
N LYS A 154 -8.25 -6.70 2.29
CA LYS A 154 -9.01 -7.50 3.26
C LYS A 154 -9.77 -8.68 2.65
N LYS A 155 -10.12 -8.62 1.35
CA LYS A 155 -11.09 -9.57 0.76
C LYS A 155 -10.91 -9.89 -0.73
N LEU A 156 -10.00 -9.23 -1.45
CA LEU A 156 -10.01 -9.26 -2.92
C LEU A 156 -8.63 -9.52 -3.53
N GLY A 157 -8.63 -10.06 -4.76
CA GLY A 157 -7.42 -10.46 -5.47
C GLY A 157 -6.63 -9.29 -6.07
N PRO A 158 -5.38 -9.52 -6.49
CA PRO A 158 -4.52 -8.53 -7.15
C PRO A 158 -5.13 -7.81 -8.36
N VAL A 159 -6.18 -8.39 -8.98
CA VAL A 159 -6.87 -7.83 -10.16
C VAL A 159 -7.37 -6.40 -9.95
N TYR A 160 -7.83 -6.05 -8.75
CA TYR A 160 -8.34 -4.71 -8.44
C TYR A 160 -7.24 -3.65 -8.38
N MET A 161 -5.98 -4.07 -8.23
CA MET A 161 -4.83 -3.19 -8.16
C MET A 161 -4.19 -2.95 -9.52
N LEU A 162 -4.55 -3.72 -10.55
CA LEU A 162 -3.84 -3.67 -11.84
C LEU A 162 -3.91 -2.28 -12.50
N ASN A 163 -5.06 -1.62 -12.45
CA ASN A 163 -5.22 -0.29 -13.02
C ASN A 163 -4.40 0.75 -12.24
N LEU A 164 -4.41 0.66 -10.91
CA LEU A 164 -3.64 1.54 -10.03
C LEU A 164 -2.14 1.35 -10.25
N ILE A 165 -1.65 0.11 -10.24
CA ILE A 165 -0.24 -0.23 -10.56
C ILE A 165 0.13 0.38 -11.91
N ALA A 166 -0.71 0.22 -12.93
CA ALA A 166 -0.44 0.73 -14.25
C ALA A 166 -0.53 2.27 -14.37
N LYS A 167 -1.21 2.97 -13.45
CA LYS A 167 -1.22 4.45 -13.38
C LYS A 167 0.06 4.92 -12.68
N ILE A 168 0.35 4.32 -11.54
CA ILE A 168 1.53 4.64 -10.74
C ILE A 168 2.80 4.38 -11.56
N SER A 169 2.87 3.25 -12.25
CA SER A 169 4.00 2.90 -13.12
C SER A 169 4.27 3.89 -14.25
N THR A 170 3.27 4.70 -14.62
CA THR A 170 3.42 5.74 -15.66
C THR A 170 3.68 7.11 -15.07
N THR A 171 3.05 7.42 -13.94
CA THR A 171 3.19 8.72 -13.28
C THR A 171 4.54 8.86 -12.58
N MET A 172 5.04 7.77 -11.99
CA MET A 172 6.32 7.75 -11.27
C MET A 172 7.53 7.50 -12.17
N VAL A 173 7.41 7.76 -13.48
CA VAL A 173 8.53 7.64 -14.42
C VAL A 173 9.42 8.88 -14.39
N ASP A 174 8.92 10.01 -13.93
CA ASP A 174 9.76 11.18 -13.68
C ASP A 174 9.89 11.38 -12.17
N PRO A 175 11.07 11.84 -11.69
CA PRO A 175 11.24 12.16 -10.29
C PRO A 175 10.18 13.15 -9.83
N ASP A 176 9.38 12.77 -8.85
CA ASP A 176 8.32 13.58 -8.29
C ASP A 176 8.73 14.01 -6.87
N PRO A 177 8.98 15.31 -6.61
CA PRO A 177 9.28 15.79 -5.26
C PRO A 177 8.14 15.51 -4.28
N ASP A 178 6.90 15.39 -4.78
CA ASP A 178 5.69 15.12 -4.00
C ASP A 178 5.17 13.68 -4.23
N ALA A 179 6.06 12.74 -4.53
CA ALA A 179 5.76 11.33 -4.83
C ALA A 179 4.69 10.72 -3.90
N ALA A 180 4.79 10.93 -2.59
CA ALA A 180 3.83 10.42 -1.62
C ALA A 180 2.41 10.97 -1.84
N GLU A 181 2.28 12.28 -2.06
CA GLU A 181 0.99 12.94 -2.32
C GLU A 181 0.41 12.53 -3.67
N THR A 182 1.25 12.42 -4.70
CA THR A 182 0.84 11.93 -6.02
C THR A 182 0.33 10.49 -5.95
N LEU A 183 1.06 9.61 -5.25
CA LEU A 183 0.63 8.23 -5.01
C LEU A 183 -0.70 8.16 -4.24
N PHE A 184 -0.85 8.99 -3.22
CA PHE A 184 -2.11 9.11 -2.47
C PHE A 184 -3.26 9.53 -3.38
N ARG A 185 -3.10 10.57 -4.21
CA ARG A 185 -4.12 11.05 -5.15
C ARG A 185 -4.48 10.00 -6.20
N LEU A 186 -3.50 9.30 -6.74
CA LEU A 186 -3.72 8.21 -7.70
C LEU A 186 -4.51 7.07 -7.06
N TRP A 187 -4.19 6.70 -5.83
CA TRP A 187 -4.90 5.67 -5.09
C TRP A 187 -6.33 6.09 -4.77
N ILE A 188 -6.54 7.24 -4.11
CA ILE A 188 -7.87 7.67 -3.66
C ILE A 188 -8.84 7.96 -4.81
N SER A 189 -8.32 8.36 -5.97
CA SER A 189 -9.11 8.55 -7.20
C SER A 189 -9.41 7.24 -7.96
N ASP A 190 -8.77 6.13 -7.60
CA ASP A 190 -9.05 4.84 -8.20
C ASP A 190 -10.29 4.20 -7.57
N THR A 191 -11.41 4.29 -8.29
CA THR A 191 -12.72 3.79 -7.84
C THR A 191 -12.80 2.28 -7.66
N LEU A 192 -11.77 1.52 -8.08
CA LEU A 192 -11.69 0.08 -7.89
C LEU A 192 -10.72 -0.29 -6.77
N ALA A 193 -9.51 0.30 -6.76
CA ALA A 193 -8.50 -0.04 -5.78
C ALA A 193 -8.78 0.57 -4.40
N ALA A 194 -9.15 1.84 -4.34
CA ALA A 194 -9.34 2.56 -3.09
C ALA A 194 -10.38 1.87 -2.18
N PRO A 195 -11.59 1.52 -2.67
CA PRO A 195 -12.63 0.92 -1.84
C PRO A 195 -12.30 -0.41 -1.15
N HIS A 196 -11.21 -1.04 -1.58
CA HIS A 196 -10.87 -2.39 -1.22
C HIS A 196 -9.52 -2.52 -0.54
N THR A 197 -8.79 -1.41 -0.40
CA THR A 197 -7.45 -1.42 0.16
C THR A 197 -7.26 -0.30 1.16
N ASN A 198 -6.48 -0.57 2.20
CA ASN A 198 -5.71 0.48 2.86
C ASN A 198 -4.30 0.44 2.29
N ILE A 199 -3.61 1.56 2.29
CA ILE A 199 -2.24 1.65 1.80
C ILE A 199 -1.33 1.97 2.98
N LEU A 200 -0.24 1.21 3.10
CA LEU A 200 0.90 1.55 3.92
C LEU A 200 2.00 2.01 2.98
N PHE A 201 2.46 3.24 3.14
CA PHE A 201 3.57 3.81 2.40
C PHE A 201 4.79 3.86 3.31
N LEU A 202 5.89 3.25 2.85
CA LEU A 202 7.19 3.30 3.49
C LEU A 202 8.16 4.00 2.53
N ALA A 203 8.86 5.02 3.00
CA ALA A 203 9.90 5.70 2.25
C ALA A 203 11.16 5.81 3.10
N GLN A 204 12.31 5.90 2.45
CA GLN A 204 13.59 6.05 3.14
C GLN A 204 13.64 7.34 3.94
N ASN A 205 14.15 7.25 5.16
CA ASN A 205 14.30 8.36 6.10
C ASN A 205 12.97 9.11 6.39
N ALA A 206 11.84 8.47 6.14
CA ALA A 206 10.51 9.02 6.38
C ALA A 206 9.72 8.12 7.34
N GLU A 207 8.74 8.71 8.03
CA GLU A 207 7.85 7.96 8.89
C GLU A 207 6.90 7.08 8.07
N PRO A 208 6.71 5.80 8.45
CA PRO A 208 5.69 4.94 7.88
C PRO A 208 4.31 5.62 7.90
N THR A 209 3.72 5.79 6.73
CA THR A 209 2.43 6.48 6.59
C THR A 209 1.35 5.51 6.19
N MET A 210 0.25 5.44 6.95
CA MET A 210 -0.89 4.60 6.60
C MET A 210 -2.06 5.45 6.09
N TRP A 211 -2.47 5.22 4.85
CA TRP A 211 -3.69 5.77 4.29
C TRP A 211 -4.84 4.78 4.41
N LEU A 212 -5.89 5.22 5.09
CA LEU A 212 -7.08 4.43 5.33
C LEU A 212 -8.14 4.81 4.31
N TYR A 213 -8.61 3.84 3.52
CA TYR A 213 -9.83 4.05 2.77
C TYR A 213 -11.01 3.93 3.75
N ALA A 214 -11.51 5.07 4.18
CA ALA A 214 -12.78 5.15 4.89
C ALA A 214 -13.88 5.45 3.87
N PRO A 215 -14.78 4.50 3.51
CA PRO A 215 -16.05 4.92 2.93
C PRO A 215 -16.74 5.88 3.90
N PHE A 216 -17.54 6.82 3.37
CA PHE A 216 -18.31 7.79 4.17
C PHE A 216 -19.12 7.16 5.33
N GLN A 217 -19.39 5.85 5.25
CA GLN A 217 -20.16 5.04 6.18
C GLN A 217 -19.34 4.39 7.32
N SER A 218 -18.01 4.46 7.32
CA SER A 218 -17.14 3.71 8.25
C SER A 218 -16.38 4.56 9.27
N ARG A 219 -16.88 5.75 9.59
CA ARG A 219 -16.51 6.45 10.84
C ARG A 219 -17.05 5.66 12.06
N PRO A 220 -16.58 5.90 13.29
CA PRO A 220 -16.35 4.92 14.37
C PRO A 220 -17.59 4.35 15.07
N LEU A 221 -18.68 4.10 14.34
CA LEU A 221 -19.95 3.61 14.88
C LEU A 221 -20.22 2.14 14.53
N GLY A 222 -19.33 1.46 13.79
CA GLY A 222 -19.47 0.02 13.49
C GLY A 222 -20.76 -0.40 12.77
N LYS A 223 -21.59 0.58 12.41
CA LYS A 223 -22.84 0.52 11.67
C LYS A 223 -22.77 1.68 10.69
N ALA A 224 -23.38 1.54 9.51
CA ALA A 224 -23.65 2.71 8.68
C ALA A 224 -24.32 3.74 9.60
N LEU A 225 -23.77 4.95 9.69
CA LEU A 225 -24.54 6.08 10.19
C LEU A 225 -25.85 6.03 9.41
N PRO A 226 -27.00 5.83 10.08
CA PRO A 226 -28.25 5.80 9.35
C PRO A 226 -28.30 7.09 8.55
N ASN A 227 -28.67 6.99 7.27
CA ASN A 227 -28.77 8.17 6.43
C ASN A 227 -29.49 9.22 7.25
N ILE A 228 -28.93 10.42 7.40
CA ILE A 228 -29.51 11.40 8.33
C ILE A 228 -30.96 11.76 7.89
N LEU A 229 -31.26 11.55 6.61
CA LEU A 229 -32.60 11.61 6.01
C LEU A 229 -33.53 10.44 6.38
N SER A 230 -32.97 9.31 6.85
CA SER A 230 -33.71 8.15 7.36
C SER A 230 -33.99 8.18 8.87
N VAL A 231 -33.32 9.07 9.62
CA VAL A 231 -33.52 9.24 11.08
C VAL A 231 -34.44 10.42 11.38
N CYS A 232 -34.42 11.46 10.54
CA CYS A 232 -35.35 12.58 10.66
C CYS A 232 -36.68 12.23 9.99
N SER A 233 -37.68 11.92 10.81
CA SER A 233 -39.07 11.76 10.37
C SER A 233 -39.72 13.08 9.97
N CYS A 234 -38.98 14.18 10.02
CA CYS A 234 -39.43 15.49 9.60
C CYS A 234 -39.81 15.45 8.11
N PRO A 235 -41.09 15.64 7.74
CA PRO A 235 -41.46 15.66 6.33
C PRO A 235 -40.60 16.69 5.62
N ASP A 236 -40.11 16.36 4.43
CA ASP A 236 -39.56 17.39 3.55
C ASP A 236 -40.63 18.47 3.44
N LEU A 237 -40.23 19.72 3.71
CA LEU A 237 -41.14 20.86 3.81
C LEU A 237 -42.13 20.81 2.63
N PRO A 238 -43.45 20.99 2.86
CA PRO A 238 -44.43 20.90 1.80
C PRO A 238 -44.05 21.82 0.63
N PRO A 239 -44.29 21.40 -0.64
CA PRO A 239 -44.02 22.19 -1.84
C PRO A 239 -44.58 23.63 -1.83
N GLY A 240 -45.57 23.91 -0.96
CA GLY A 240 -46.23 25.20 -0.79
C GLY A 240 -45.39 26.29 -0.13
N ASP A 241 -44.41 25.95 0.71
CA ASP A 241 -43.57 26.94 1.43
C ASP A 241 -42.25 27.26 0.70
N TYR A 242 -42.03 26.67 -0.48
CA TYR A 242 -40.78 26.80 -1.23
C TYR A 242 -40.49 28.21 -1.76
N ARG A 243 -41.49 29.11 -1.85
CA ARG A 243 -41.29 30.43 -2.47
C ARG A 243 -40.70 31.48 -1.51
N SER A 244 -40.92 31.38 -0.19
CA SER A 244 -40.44 32.39 0.76
C SER A 244 -39.00 32.16 1.24
N ARG A 245 -38.51 30.91 1.29
CA ARG A 245 -37.15 30.58 1.77
C ARG A 245 -36.09 30.31 0.70
N ARG A 246 -36.45 30.11 -0.58
CA ARG A 246 -35.47 29.92 -1.66
C ARG A 246 -34.56 31.12 -1.89
N ARG A 247 -34.96 32.32 -1.44
CA ARG A 247 -34.10 33.52 -1.47
C ARG A 247 -32.96 33.49 -0.44
N GLN A 248 -32.91 32.50 0.47
CA GLN A 248 -31.84 32.37 1.47
C GLN A 248 -31.07 31.03 1.44
N GLY A 249 -31.28 30.15 0.44
CA GLY A 249 -30.44 28.97 0.27
C GLY A 249 -30.42 27.98 1.45
N SER A 250 -31.47 27.94 2.28
CA SER A 250 -31.48 27.12 3.50
C SER A 250 -31.63 25.63 3.19
N ARG A 251 -30.51 24.95 2.92
CA ARG A 251 -30.40 23.49 3.11
C ARG A 251 -30.68 23.18 4.58
N LYS A 252 -31.29 22.02 4.87
CA LYS A 252 -31.39 21.50 6.25
C LYS A 252 -29.99 21.57 6.88
N THR A 253 -29.85 22.34 7.95
CA THR A 253 -28.61 22.44 8.73
C THR A 253 -28.72 21.51 9.92
N TRP A 254 -27.59 20.92 10.30
CA TRP A 254 -27.52 19.89 11.33
C TRP A 254 -26.57 20.33 12.42
N ASP A 255 -27.04 20.26 13.65
CA ASP A 255 -26.21 20.41 14.83
C ASP A 255 -25.89 19.01 15.36
N VAL A 256 -24.61 18.67 15.44
CA VAL A 256 -24.14 17.33 15.78
C VAL A 256 -23.18 17.43 16.95
N ASN A 257 -23.53 16.77 18.05
CA ASN A 257 -22.76 16.72 19.27
C ASN A 257 -22.45 15.27 19.65
N HIS A 258 -21.34 15.03 20.33
CA HIS A 258 -20.98 13.70 20.83
C HIS A 258 -20.31 13.77 22.19
N ASN A 259 -20.38 12.69 22.96
CA ASN A 259 -19.76 12.60 24.29
C ASN A 259 -18.34 12.00 24.29
N GLY A 260 -17.78 11.71 23.11
CA GLY A 260 -16.47 11.06 22.98
C GLY A 260 -15.31 11.86 23.59
N ARG A 261 -14.38 11.15 24.24
CA ARG A 261 -13.14 11.68 24.84
C ARG A 261 -11.93 10.85 24.41
N ASP A 262 -10.73 11.43 24.53
CA ASP A 262 -9.48 10.73 24.21
C ASP A 262 -9.33 9.44 25.05
N GLY A 263 -9.03 8.33 24.36
CA GLY A 263 -8.87 7.01 24.97
C GLY A 263 -10.18 6.26 25.27
N GLN A 264 -11.35 6.87 25.04
CA GLN A 264 -12.64 6.20 25.28
C GLN A 264 -12.92 5.12 24.22
N PRO A 265 -13.36 3.90 24.61
CA PRO A 265 -13.77 2.89 23.64
C PRO A 265 -14.95 3.38 22.81
N LEU A 266 -14.85 3.23 21.49
CA LEU A 266 -15.82 3.79 20.53
C LEU A 266 -17.26 3.29 20.71
N ARG A 267 -17.45 2.07 21.24
CA ARG A 267 -18.76 1.51 21.54
C ARG A 267 -19.53 2.29 22.62
N ASP A 268 -18.82 3.10 23.40
CA ASP A 268 -19.37 3.88 24.50
C ASP A 268 -19.60 5.36 24.10
N VAL A 269 -19.33 5.71 22.84
CA VAL A 269 -19.55 7.05 22.28
C VAL A 269 -20.99 7.16 21.74
N VAL A 270 -21.73 8.14 22.25
CA VAL A 270 -23.09 8.48 21.84
C VAL A 270 -23.04 9.75 20.99
N VAL A 271 -23.67 9.69 19.82
CA VAL A 271 -23.80 10.83 18.89
C VAL A 271 -25.24 11.31 18.91
N HIS A 272 -25.42 12.60 19.15
CA HIS A 272 -26.70 13.30 19.07
C HIS A 272 -26.68 14.22 17.86
N ALA A 273 -27.67 14.07 16.97
CA ALA A 273 -27.86 14.94 15.82
C ALA A 273 -29.24 15.58 15.89
N LYS A 274 -29.31 16.90 15.71
CA LYS A 274 -30.55 17.69 15.66
C LYS A 274 -30.67 18.40 14.33
N CYS A 275 -31.85 18.37 13.72
CA CYS A 275 -32.10 19.13 12.50
C CYS A 275 -32.51 20.55 12.86
N SER A 276 -32.22 21.54 12.02
CA SER A 276 -32.75 22.90 12.24
C SER A 276 -34.29 23.01 12.14
N ILE A 277 -34.98 21.91 11.84
CA ILE A 277 -36.44 21.79 11.76
C ILE A 277 -37.02 20.98 12.93
N CYS A 278 -36.29 20.01 13.51
CA CYS A 278 -36.74 19.19 14.64
C CYS A 278 -35.58 18.86 15.61
#